data_AF-I3SPR0-F1
#
_entry.id   AF-I3SPR0-F1
#
_cell.length_a   1.000
_cell.length_b   1.000
_cell.length_c   1.000
_cell.angle_alpha   90.00
_cell.angle_beta   90.00
_cell.angle_gamma   90.00
#
_symmetry.space_group_name_H-M   'P 1'
#
loop_
_entity.id
_entity.type
_entity.pdbx_description
1 polymer ?
#
loop_
_entity_poly.entity_id
_entity_poly.type
_entity_poly.pdbx_seq_one_letter_code
_entity_poly.pdbx_strand_id
1 'polypeptide(L)'
;MFPEISHVAHSIELGNMIEPVCNVLDNWECLKRNHKVYAFLASGLTPTWKNCISEAISASSTDNYPEESIQNTLEPRDRTENRLLYWSSKGESDPSVPETLGYQLISKLCLVTEIHVQPFQAYFQHGFPIYSAKAVRFRMGHPRYPMELESLVADDMAANRMLGDSQFIWTYTSPEFPMFQENRLQKFKLPDPVLSIGGVLLVELLGRVQKQEMDELFYICISHVQVVGQPLSPAFDIKIHHPSGKCTLKYFPQTDWCVPSTSSPTIESNNPSRLRSLMQSGVRRWEQIILGALLGSGSVAVDD
;
A
#
# COMPACT_ATOMS: atom_id res chain seq x y z
N MET A 1 37.29 29.39 5.10
CA MET A 1 38.12 28.21 5.40
C MET A 1 37.17 27.01 5.40
N PHE A 2 37.07 26.35 4.26
CA PHE A 2 36.28 25.12 4.09
C PHE A 2 37.22 23.93 4.30
N PRO A 3 36.81 22.85 4.97
CA PRO A 3 37.52 21.59 4.82
C PRO A 3 36.98 20.85 3.61
N GLU A 4 37.91 20.58 2.69
CA GLU A 4 37.81 19.57 1.65
C GLU A 4 37.63 18.19 2.28
N ILE A 5 36.72 17.36 1.73
CA ILE A 5 36.82 15.92 1.91
C ILE A 5 36.62 15.28 0.53
N SER A 6 37.76 14.81 0.03
CA SER A 6 37.98 14.06 -1.19
C SER A 6 37.37 12.65 -1.13
N HIS A 7 36.86 12.20 -2.27
CA HIS A 7 36.90 10.82 -2.78
C HIS A 7 36.82 9.67 -1.75
N VAL A 8 35.62 9.07 -1.65
CA VAL A 8 35.48 7.60 -1.57
C VAL A 8 34.24 7.21 -2.38
N ALA A 9 34.49 6.73 -3.60
CA ALA A 9 33.50 6.04 -4.40
C ALA A 9 33.47 4.57 -3.92
N HIS A 10 32.44 4.21 -3.15
CA HIS A 10 32.08 2.82 -2.95
C HIS A 10 30.64 2.60 -3.40
N SER A 11 30.55 1.90 -4.53
CA SER A 11 29.37 1.34 -5.15
C SER A 11 28.58 0.51 -4.15
N ILE A 12 27.38 0.97 -3.82
CA ILE A 12 26.30 0.17 -3.27
C ILE A 12 25.20 0.23 -4.33
N GLU A 13 24.84 -0.91 -4.91
CA GLU A 13 23.73 -1.02 -5.87
C GLU A 13 22.42 -0.56 -5.21
N LEU A 14 22.07 0.71 -5.44
CA LEU A 14 20.88 1.37 -4.90
C LEU A 14 19.79 1.38 -6.00
N GLY A 15 19.06 0.27 -6.11
CA GLY A 15 18.07 0.01 -7.17
C GLY A 15 16.82 0.91 -7.18
N ASN A 16 16.61 1.76 -6.17
CA ASN A 16 15.38 2.56 -6.00
C ASN A 16 15.59 4.08 -6.00
N MET A 17 16.69 4.57 -6.59
CA MET A 17 16.90 6.01 -6.74
C MET A 17 15.94 6.60 -7.80
N ILE A 18 15.08 7.53 -7.37
CA ILE A 18 14.36 8.44 -8.28
C ILE A 18 15.40 9.41 -8.85
N GLU A 19 15.87 9.16 -10.07
CA GLU A 19 16.81 10.07 -10.72
C GLU A 19 16.09 11.36 -11.15
N PRO A 20 16.58 12.54 -10.71
CA PRO A 20 16.06 13.80 -11.22
C PRO A 20 16.47 13.95 -12.69
N VAL A 21 15.49 14.10 -13.58
CA VAL A 21 15.76 14.38 -14.99
C VAL A 21 16.20 15.83 -15.12
N CYS A 22 17.51 16.10 -15.11
CA CYS A 22 18.07 17.39 -15.50
C CYS A 22 19.35 17.22 -16.33
N ASN A 23 19.29 17.68 -17.58
CA ASN A 23 20.49 17.91 -18.38
C ASN A 23 21.25 19.13 -17.82
N VAL A 24 22.57 19.02 -17.83
CA VAL A 24 23.58 19.78 -17.05
C VAL A 24 23.60 21.30 -17.29
N LEU A 25 22.71 21.88 -18.11
CA LEU A 25 22.88 23.26 -18.58
C LEU A 25 22.27 24.36 -17.69
N ASP A 26 21.29 24.08 -16.81
CA ASP A 26 20.76 25.10 -15.88
C ASP A 26 20.40 24.52 -14.50
N ASN A 27 21.45 24.32 -13.70
CA ASN A 27 21.41 23.70 -12.38
C ASN A 27 20.44 24.41 -11.41
N TRP A 28 20.35 25.74 -11.43
CA TRP A 28 19.53 26.50 -10.47
C TRP A 28 18.02 26.42 -10.72
N GLU A 29 17.58 26.51 -11.98
CA GLU A 29 16.17 26.37 -12.33
C GLU A 29 15.68 24.94 -12.11
N CYS A 30 16.54 23.97 -12.42
CA CYS A 30 16.33 22.56 -12.08
C CYS A 30 16.12 22.36 -10.57
N LEU A 31 17.02 22.87 -9.74
CA LEU A 31 16.92 22.75 -8.27
C LEU A 31 15.66 23.41 -7.72
N LYS A 32 15.27 24.58 -8.23
CA LYS A 32 14.01 25.26 -7.87
C LYS A 32 12.80 24.42 -8.23
N ARG A 33 12.78 23.80 -9.42
CA ARG A 33 11.70 22.92 -9.86
C ARG A 33 11.62 21.70 -8.96
N ASN A 34 12.75 21.03 -8.71
CA ASN A 34 12.81 19.85 -7.85
C ASN A 34 12.36 20.17 -6.42
N HIS A 35 12.82 21.29 -5.84
CA HIS A 35 12.38 21.71 -4.52
C HIS A 35 10.86 21.91 -4.45
N LYS A 36 10.24 22.53 -5.46
CA LYS A 36 8.78 22.65 -5.53
C LYS A 36 8.08 21.29 -5.58
N VAL A 37 8.60 20.35 -6.38
CA VAL A 37 8.04 18.99 -6.50
C VAL A 37 8.14 18.26 -5.16
N TYR A 38 9.32 18.26 -4.51
CA TYR A 38 9.51 17.59 -3.23
C TYR A 38 8.73 18.24 -2.10
N ALA A 39 8.62 19.57 -2.06
CA ALA A 39 7.78 20.27 -1.09
C ALA A 39 6.30 19.93 -1.27
N PHE A 40 5.82 19.85 -2.53
CA PHE A 40 4.46 19.45 -2.82
C PHE A 40 4.20 17.98 -2.47
N LEU A 41 5.17 17.10 -2.76
CA LEU A 41 5.13 15.70 -2.37
C LEU A 41 5.01 15.58 -0.84
N ALA A 42 5.88 16.25 -0.09
CA ALA A 42 5.85 16.27 1.37
C ALA A 42 4.52 16.81 1.92
N SER A 43 3.90 17.81 1.26
CA SER A 43 2.57 18.30 1.66
C SER A 43 1.46 17.26 1.43
N GLY A 44 1.57 16.46 0.38
CA GLY A 44 0.66 15.35 0.07
C GLY A 44 0.82 14.13 0.97
N LEU A 45 1.87 14.08 1.80
CA LEU A 45 2.08 13.02 2.80
C LEU A 45 1.35 13.29 4.12
N THR A 46 0.46 14.27 4.16
CA THR A 46 -0.44 14.45 5.31
C THR A 46 -1.44 13.28 5.34
N PRO A 47 -1.47 12.48 6.42
CA PRO A 47 -2.35 11.32 6.47
C PRO A 47 -3.81 11.74 6.36
N THR A 48 -4.54 11.17 5.40
CA THR A 48 -6.00 11.20 5.39
C THR A 48 -6.53 9.78 5.57
N TRP A 49 -7.78 9.68 6.01
CA TRP A 49 -8.42 8.39 6.28
C TRP A 49 -9.30 7.96 5.11
N LYS A 50 -8.66 7.61 3.99
CA LYS A 50 -9.36 7.05 2.83
C LYS A 50 -8.96 5.59 2.63
N ASN A 51 -9.93 4.78 2.21
CA ASN A 51 -9.63 3.44 1.72
C ASN A 51 -8.80 3.57 0.43
N CYS A 52 -7.65 2.92 0.39
CA CYS A 52 -6.74 2.93 -0.76
C CYS A 52 -6.86 1.69 -1.64
N ILE A 53 -7.69 0.70 -1.30
CA ILE A 53 -7.93 -0.46 -2.18
C ILE A 53 -8.82 -0.04 -3.35
N SER A 54 -8.43 -0.45 -4.56
CA SER A 54 -9.22 -0.30 -5.79
C SER A 54 -9.91 -1.61 -6.17
N GLU A 55 -9.16 -2.71 -6.21
CA GLU A 55 -9.66 -4.01 -6.65
C GLU A 55 -8.99 -5.15 -5.86
N ALA A 56 -9.69 -6.28 -5.76
CA ALA A 56 -9.11 -7.53 -5.33
C ALA A 56 -8.51 -8.25 -6.55
N ILE A 57 -7.24 -8.63 -6.46
CA ILE A 57 -6.48 -9.26 -7.54
C ILE A 57 -6.59 -10.78 -7.44
N SER A 58 -6.30 -11.32 -6.25
CA SER A 58 -6.19 -12.77 -6.09
C SER A 58 -6.19 -13.25 -4.64
N ALA A 59 -6.51 -14.52 -4.44
CA ALA A 59 -6.28 -15.25 -3.20
C ALA A 59 -5.41 -16.49 -3.47
N SER A 60 -4.63 -16.95 -2.49
CA SER A 60 -3.83 -18.19 -2.64
C SER A 60 -4.69 -19.44 -2.78
N SER A 61 -5.86 -19.44 -2.15
CA SER A 61 -6.87 -20.46 -2.34
C SER A 61 -8.28 -19.88 -2.17
N THR A 62 -9.29 -20.61 -2.61
CA THR A 62 -10.70 -20.31 -2.34
C THR A 62 -11.45 -21.63 -2.28
N ASP A 63 -12.29 -21.81 -1.26
CA ASP A 63 -13.05 -23.06 -1.06
C ASP A 63 -14.25 -23.12 -2.02
N ASN A 64 -15.32 -22.36 -1.75
CA ASN A 64 -16.53 -22.35 -2.57
C ASN A 64 -16.55 -21.13 -3.51
N TYR A 65 -15.79 -21.20 -4.60
CA TYR A 65 -15.78 -20.15 -5.62
C TYR A 65 -17.00 -20.26 -6.54
N PRO A 66 -17.67 -19.14 -6.90
CA PRO A 66 -17.33 -17.74 -6.58
C PRO A 66 -17.99 -17.18 -5.30
N GLU A 67 -18.80 -17.99 -4.60
CA GLU A 67 -19.62 -17.55 -3.47
C GLU A 67 -18.78 -16.94 -2.35
N GLU A 68 -17.64 -17.56 -2.03
CA GLU A 68 -16.68 -17.20 -0.98
C GLU A 68 -15.40 -16.57 -1.57
N SER A 69 -15.53 -15.84 -2.68
CA SER A 69 -14.39 -15.22 -3.35
C SER A 69 -13.83 -14.00 -2.61
N ILE A 70 -12.57 -13.66 -2.90
CA ILE A 70 -11.89 -12.46 -2.39
C ILE A 70 -12.66 -11.17 -2.68
N GLN A 71 -13.46 -11.12 -3.75
CA GLN A 71 -14.22 -9.92 -4.12
C GLN A 71 -15.18 -9.48 -3.00
N ASN A 72 -15.70 -10.41 -2.21
CA ASN A 72 -16.54 -10.10 -1.06
C ASN A 72 -15.82 -9.25 0.01
N THR A 73 -14.49 -9.36 0.10
CA THR A 73 -13.70 -8.64 1.11
C THR A 73 -13.60 -7.13 0.87
N LEU A 74 -14.01 -6.65 -0.31
CA LEU A 74 -14.07 -5.23 -0.63
C LEU A 74 -15.27 -4.54 0.05
N GLU A 75 -16.30 -5.30 0.39
CA GLU A 75 -17.51 -4.79 1.02
C GLU A 75 -17.33 -4.67 2.54
N PRO A 76 -17.61 -3.51 3.17
CA PRO A 76 -17.48 -3.35 4.63
C PRO A 76 -18.47 -4.18 5.46
N ARG A 77 -19.50 -4.74 4.82
CA ARG A 77 -20.53 -5.55 5.48
C ARG A 77 -20.23 -7.02 5.24
N ASP A 78 -20.24 -7.82 6.30
CA ASP A 78 -20.09 -9.27 6.21
C ASP A 78 -21.38 -9.98 5.77
N ARG A 79 -22.50 -9.25 5.68
CA ARG A 79 -23.80 -9.77 5.26
C ARG A 79 -24.66 -8.75 4.54
N THR A 80 -25.52 -9.27 3.68
CA THR A 80 -26.69 -8.61 3.09
C THR A 80 -27.94 -9.42 3.43
N GLU A 81 -29.13 -8.94 3.08
CA GLU A 81 -30.40 -9.65 3.37
C GLU A 81 -30.40 -11.10 2.84
N ASN A 82 -29.70 -11.35 1.72
CA ASN A 82 -29.75 -12.63 1.02
C ASN A 82 -28.39 -13.34 0.87
N ARG A 83 -27.29 -12.75 1.34
CA ARG A 83 -25.94 -13.29 1.09
C ARG A 83 -24.94 -12.94 2.18
N LEU A 84 -24.09 -13.91 2.51
CA LEU A 84 -22.91 -13.73 3.34
C LEU A 84 -21.75 -13.24 2.45
N LEU A 85 -21.06 -12.20 2.88
CA LEU A 85 -19.95 -11.59 2.16
C LEU A 85 -18.66 -11.85 2.95
N TYR A 86 -17.94 -12.88 2.54
CA TYR A 86 -16.63 -13.22 3.05
C TYR A 86 -15.83 -13.99 2.01
N TRP A 87 -14.52 -13.99 2.18
CA TRP A 87 -13.63 -14.95 1.53
C TRP A 87 -13.36 -16.12 2.46
N SER A 88 -13.22 -17.33 1.90
CA SER A 88 -12.82 -18.54 2.61
C SER A 88 -11.66 -19.23 1.91
N SER A 89 -10.62 -19.60 2.67
CA SER A 89 -9.55 -20.47 2.20
C SER A 89 -10.05 -21.89 1.97
N LYS A 90 -9.36 -22.68 1.15
CA LYS A 90 -9.50 -24.15 1.20
C LYS A 90 -9.08 -24.70 2.57
N GLY A 91 -9.67 -25.82 2.94
CA GLY A 91 -9.32 -26.56 4.14
C GLY A 91 -7.89 -27.09 4.08
N GLU A 92 -7.17 -26.99 5.19
CA GLU A 92 -5.80 -27.49 5.31
C GLU A 92 -5.60 -28.24 6.63
N SER A 93 -4.87 -29.34 6.58
CA SER A 93 -4.53 -30.19 7.71
C SER A 93 -3.46 -29.57 8.62
N ASP A 94 -2.45 -28.92 8.02
CA ASP A 94 -1.36 -28.26 8.73
C ASP A 94 -1.74 -26.81 9.08
N PRO A 95 -1.94 -26.46 10.36
CA PRO A 95 -2.30 -25.10 10.75
C PRO A 95 -1.18 -24.08 10.52
N SER A 96 0.05 -24.50 10.19
CA SER A 96 1.15 -23.57 9.90
C SER A 96 1.15 -23.02 8.47
N VAL A 97 0.40 -23.66 7.55
CA VAL A 97 0.32 -23.24 6.14
C VAL A 97 -0.45 -21.91 6.05
N PRO A 98 0.18 -20.84 5.53
CA PRO A 98 -0.42 -19.52 5.46
C PRO A 98 -1.39 -19.40 4.28
N GLU A 99 -2.18 -18.33 4.29
CA GLU A 99 -2.98 -17.87 3.15
C GLU A 99 -2.62 -16.42 2.80
N THR A 100 -2.94 -16.01 1.59
CA THR A 100 -2.62 -14.68 1.08
C THR A 100 -3.79 -14.08 0.29
N LEU A 101 -4.02 -12.79 0.48
CA LEU A 101 -4.99 -11.99 -0.27
C LEU A 101 -4.26 -10.81 -0.93
N GLY A 102 -4.33 -10.72 -2.25
CA GLY A 102 -3.70 -9.69 -3.07
C GLY A 102 -4.68 -8.62 -3.52
N TYR A 103 -4.30 -7.36 -3.37
CA TYR A 103 -5.11 -6.18 -3.71
C TYR A 103 -4.31 -5.18 -4.54
N GLN A 104 -5.01 -4.48 -5.44
CA GLN A 104 -4.48 -3.30 -6.12
C GLN A 104 -4.92 -2.06 -5.36
N LEU A 105 -4.00 -1.10 -5.24
CA LEU A 105 -4.27 0.21 -4.67
C LEU A 105 -4.75 1.18 -5.75
N ILE A 106 -5.55 2.18 -5.34
CA ILE A 106 -6.11 3.24 -6.19
C ILE A 106 -5.02 4.02 -6.94
N SER A 107 -3.80 4.05 -6.41
CA SER A 107 -2.65 4.68 -7.05
C SER A 107 -1.42 3.79 -6.91
N LYS A 108 -0.53 3.88 -7.89
CA LYS A 108 0.82 3.31 -7.81
C LYS A 108 1.68 3.97 -6.73
N LEU A 109 1.27 5.13 -6.24
CA LEU A 109 1.89 5.87 -5.15
C LEU A 109 0.84 6.15 -4.09
N CYS A 110 0.91 5.42 -2.98
CA CYS A 110 0.04 5.57 -1.81
C CYS A 110 0.88 5.65 -0.55
N LEU A 111 0.64 6.65 0.30
CA LEU A 111 1.15 6.65 1.67
C LEU A 111 0.20 5.86 2.56
N VAL A 112 0.61 4.68 3.00
CA VAL A 112 -0.19 3.78 3.83
C VAL A 112 0.21 3.93 5.30
N THR A 113 -0.78 3.98 6.19
CA THR A 113 -0.57 4.16 7.63
C THR A 113 -1.13 3.00 8.46
N GLU A 114 -2.29 2.49 8.08
CA GLU A 114 -2.95 1.38 8.76
C GLU A 114 -3.55 0.43 7.71
N ILE A 115 -3.57 -0.86 8.03
CA ILE A 115 -4.32 -1.85 7.28
C ILE A 115 -5.29 -2.48 8.26
N HIS A 116 -6.55 -2.61 7.86
CA HIS A 116 -7.57 -3.21 8.70
C HIS A 116 -8.04 -4.52 8.08
N VAL A 117 -8.26 -5.52 8.92
CA VAL A 117 -8.76 -6.84 8.52
C VAL A 117 -9.83 -7.29 9.49
N GLN A 118 -10.94 -7.79 8.97
CA GLN A 118 -12.05 -8.34 9.74
C GLN A 118 -12.17 -9.85 9.47
N PRO A 119 -11.89 -10.71 10.47
CA PRO A 119 -12.21 -12.12 10.37
C PRO A 119 -13.71 -12.38 10.31
N PHE A 120 -14.12 -13.43 9.62
CA PHE A 120 -15.52 -13.81 9.52
C PHE A 120 -15.93 -14.79 10.64
N GLN A 121 -17.15 -14.60 11.13
CA GLN A 121 -17.82 -15.51 12.04
C GLN A 121 -18.84 -16.35 11.27
N ALA A 122 -18.73 -17.67 11.33
CA ALA A 122 -19.66 -18.56 10.64
C ALA A 122 -20.97 -18.68 11.41
N TYR A 123 -21.88 -17.73 11.20
CA TYR A 123 -23.16 -17.64 11.90
C TYR A 123 -24.12 -18.80 11.63
N PHE A 124 -23.83 -19.60 10.62
CA PHE A 124 -24.59 -20.77 10.21
C PHE A 124 -24.06 -22.08 10.81
N GLN A 125 -22.95 -22.04 11.55
CA GLN A 125 -22.35 -23.20 12.23
C GLN A 125 -22.63 -23.16 13.74
N HIS A 126 -22.65 -24.34 14.37
CA HIS A 126 -22.84 -24.45 15.81
C HIS A 126 -21.70 -23.76 16.58
N GLY A 127 -22.02 -23.04 17.67
CA GLY A 127 -21.03 -22.29 18.43
C GLY A 127 -20.52 -21.00 17.77
N PHE A 128 -20.97 -20.69 16.54
CA PHE A 128 -20.61 -19.49 15.79
C PHE A 128 -19.08 -19.25 15.72
N PRO A 129 -18.30 -20.23 15.21
CA PRO A 129 -16.85 -20.17 15.23
C PRO A 129 -16.32 -19.00 14.38
N ILE A 130 -15.16 -18.50 14.78
CA ILE A 130 -14.45 -17.42 14.08
C ILE A 130 -13.22 -18.02 13.41
N TYR A 131 -13.15 -17.89 12.09
CA TYR A 131 -12.08 -18.45 11.28
C TYR A 131 -11.00 -17.41 11.03
N SER A 132 -10.30 -16.97 12.07
CA SER A 132 -9.22 -15.99 11.92
C SER A 132 -7.83 -16.64 11.91
N ALA A 133 -6.83 -15.85 11.54
CA ALA A 133 -5.42 -16.24 11.65
C ALA A 133 -4.86 -15.97 13.06
N LYS A 134 -3.70 -16.52 13.40
CA LYS A 134 -2.96 -16.16 14.62
C LYS A 134 -2.31 -14.80 14.49
N ALA A 135 -1.76 -14.52 13.31
CA ALA A 135 -1.12 -13.27 12.99
C ALA A 135 -1.36 -12.87 11.54
N VAL A 136 -1.09 -11.61 11.22
CA VAL A 136 -1.14 -11.05 9.87
C VAL A 136 0.14 -10.27 9.56
N ARG A 137 0.59 -10.35 8.32
CA ARG A 137 1.73 -9.58 7.79
C ARG A 137 1.34 -8.94 6.48
N PHE A 138 1.89 -7.76 6.20
CA PHE A 138 1.56 -6.99 5.00
C PHE A 138 2.80 -6.78 4.15
N ARG A 139 2.70 -7.05 2.85
CA ARG A 139 3.74 -6.70 1.87
C ARG A 139 3.23 -5.69 0.88
N MET A 140 4.06 -4.72 0.52
CA MET A 140 3.73 -3.72 -0.50
C MET A 140 4.81 -3.70 -1.56
N GLY A 141 4.39 -3.47 -2.79
CA GLY A 141 5.31 -3.53 -3.92
C GLY A 141 4.63 -3.29 -5.26
N HIS A 142 5.22 -3.87 -6.29
CA HIS A 142 4.79 -3.69 -7.67
C HIS A 142 4.80 -5.01 -8.46
N PRO A 143 4.00 -5.11 -9.53
CA PRO A 143 4.12 -6.21 -10.48
C PRO A 143 5.52 -6.24 -11.11
N ARG A 144 6.04 -7.44 -11.40
CA ARG A 144 7.35 -7.64 -12.04
C ARG A 144 7.32 -7.33 -13.53
N TYR A 145 6.15 -7.43 -14.15
CA TYR A 145 5.88 -7.07 -15.53
C TYR A 145 4.65 -6.15 -15.57
N PRO A 146 4.52 -5.27 -16.57
CA PRO A 146 3.30 -4.51 -16.78
C PRO A 146 2.14 -5.49 -16.88
N MET A 147 1.24 -5.45 -15.89
CA MET A 147 0.06 -6.30 -15.90
C MET A 147 -0.86 -5.77 -16.99
N GLU A 148 -0.89 -6.42 -18.15
CA GLU A 148 -1.97 -6.19 -19.12
C GLU A 148 -3.24 -6.77 -18.52
N LEU A 149 -4.03 -5.88 -17.92
CA LEU A 149 -5.31 -6.16 -17.25
C LEU A 149 -6.27 -6.99 -18.12
N GLU A 150 -6.09 -6.97 -19.45
CA GLU A 150 -6.90 -7.70 -20.43
C GLU A 150 -6.64 -9.22 -20.46
N SER A 151 -5.51 -9.70 -19.95
CA SER A 151 -5.18 -11.14 -20.01
C SER A 151 -5.73 -11.97 -18.84
N LEU A 152 -6.09 -11.33 -17.71
CA LEU A 152 -6.56 -12.02 -16.50
C LEU A 152 -8.04 -12.42 -16.56
N VAL A 153 -8.82 -11.77 -17.43
CA VAL A 153 -10.24 -12.10 -17.66
C VAL A 153 -10.44 -13.31 -18.58
N ALA A 154 -9.38 -13.79 -19.24
CA ALA A 154 -9.51 -14.82 -20.27
C ALA A 154 -9.30 -16.27 -19.79
N ASP A 155 -8.69 -16.51 -18.63
CA ASP A 155 -8.44 -17.89 -18.17
C ASP A 155 -8.30 -18.03 -16.63
N ASP A 156 -9.45 -17.96 -15.95
CA ASP A 156 -9.61 -18.04 -14.47
C ASP A 156 -9.11 -19.40 -13.89
N MET A 157 -8.88 -20.40 -14.74
CA MET A 157 -8.29 -21.68 -14.35
C MET A 157 -6.75 -21.65 -14.27
N ALA A 158 -6.09 -20.71 -14.97
CA ALA A 158 -4.63 -20.58 -14.99
C ALA A 158 -4.11 -19.61 -13.92
N ALA A 159 -4.91 -18.62 -13.52
CA ALA A 159 -4.56 -17.65 -12.47
C ALA A 159 -4.23 -18.35 -11.13
N ASN A 160 -4.93 -19.44 -10.81
CA ASN A 160 -4.72 -20.22 -9.59
C ASN A 160 -3.39 -21.01 -9.53
N ARG A 161 -2.63 -21.14 -10.63
CA ARG A 161 -1.44 -22.02 -10.66
C ARG A 161 -0.08 -21.34 -10.48
N MET A 162 0.01 -20.01 -10.50
CA MET A 162 1.32 -19.34 -10.55
C MET A 162 1.38 -17.95 -9.86
N LEU A 163 0.49 -17.66 -8.90
CA LEU A 163 0.59 -16.46 -8.04
C LEU A 163 1.58 -16.67 -6.88
N GLY A 164 2.71 -17.32 -7.15
CA GLY A 164 3.83 -17.33 -6.21
C GLY A 164 4.46 -15.95 -6.10
N ASP A 165 5.34 -15.78 -5.11
CA ASP A 165 6.23 -14.61 -4.93
C ASP A 165 7.02 -14.20 -6.20
N SER A 166 6.94 -14.96 -7.29
CA SER A 166 7.63 -14.72 -8.56
C SER A 166 7.04 -13.60 -9.41
N GLN A 167 5.75 -13.24 -9.27
CA GLN A 167 5.09 -12.24 -10.12
C GLN A 167 5.21 -10.80 -9.61
N PHE A 168 5.50 -10.62 -8.32
CA PHE A 168 5.59 -9.31 -7.68
C PHE A 168 6.99 -9.08 -7.14
N ILE A 169 7.36 -7.81 -7.02
CA ILE A 169 8.56 -7.38 -6.32
C ILE A 169 8.09 -6.60 -5.09
N TRP A 170 8.38 -7.15 -3.91
CA TRP A 170 8.04 -6.55 -2.63
C TRP A 170 9.14 -5.58 -2.20
N THR A 171 8.79 -4.32 -1.97
CA THR A 171 9.71 -3.27 -1.51
C THR A 171 9.56 -2.99 -0.02
N TYR A 172 8.46 -3.45 0.58
CA TYR A 172 8.20 -3.34 2.01
C TYR A 172 7.54 -4.62 2.52
N THR A 173 7.92 -5.03 3.73
CA THR A 173 7.28 -6.11 4.51
C THR A 173 7.15 -5.61 5.95
N SER A 174 5.94 -5.68 6.50
CA SER A 174 5.69 -5.29 7.88
C SER A 174 6.17 -6.34 8.88
N PRO A 175 6.28 -5.98 10.17
CA PRO A 175 6.24 -6.97 11.25
C PRO A 175 4.96 -7.80 11.20
N GLU A 176 4.97 -8.93 11.90
CA GLU A 176 3.77 -9.73 12.15
C GLU A 176 2.95 -9.08 13.26
N PHE A 177 1.64 -8.95 13.04
CA PHE A 177 0.71 -8.43 14.03
C PHE A 177 -0.19 -9.54 14.53
N PRO A 178 -0.39 -9.70 15.84
CA PRO A 178 -1.33 -10.69 16.36
C PRO A 178 -2.76 -10.35 15.93
N MET A 179 -3.50 -11.35 15.47
CA MET A 179 -4.90 -11.22 15.08
C MET A 179 -5.79 -11.86 16.14
N PHE A 180 -6.81 -11.13 16.59
CA PHE A 180 -7.78 -11.61 17.58
C PHE A 180 -8.84 -12.49 16.94
N GLN A 181 -9.33 -13.47 17.70
CA GLN A 181 -10.48 -14.31 17.32
C GLN A 181 -11.80 -13.54 17.56
N GLU A 182 -11.98 -12.42 16.88
CA GLU A 182 -13.16 -11.55 17.01
C GLU A 182 -13.65 -11.11 15.63
N ASN A 183 -14.96 -11.18 15.39
CA ASN A 183 -15.58 -10.62 14.18
C ASN A 183 -15.78 -9.11 14.34
N ARG A 184 -14.67 -8.39 14.23
CA ARG A 184 -14.61 -6.93 14.19
C ARG A 184 -13.53 -6.50 13.23
N LEU A 185 -13.66 -5.29 12.69
CA LEU A 185 -12.59 -4.68 11.90
C LEU A 185 -11.40 -4.33 12.80
N GLN A 186 -10.37 -5.17 12.77
CA GLN A 186 -9.16 -5.02 13.57
C GLN A 186 -8.20 -4.07 12.85
N LYS A 187 -7.58 -3.15 13.60
CA LYS A 187 -6.71 -2.11 13.05
C LYS A 187 -5.25 -2.44 13.28
N PHE A 188 -4.50 -2.60 12.20
CA PHE A 188 -3.06 -2.88 12.24
C PHE A 188 -2.31 -1.63 11.78
N LYS A 189 -1.79 -0.89 12.76
CA LYS A 189 -1.02 0.32 12.52
C LYS A 189 0.43 -0.04 12.21
N LEU A 190 0.94 0.48 11.09
CA LEU A 190 2.34 0.29 10.72
C LEU A 190 3.26 1.07 11.69
N PRO A 191 4.48 0.57 11.96
CA PRO A 191 5.45 1.27 12.82
C PRO A 191 5.72 2.70 12.34
N ASP A 192 5.88 2.85 11.03
CA ASP A 192 6.03 4.12 10.32
C ASP A 192 5.11 4.13 9.09
N PRO A 193 4.62 5.31 8.65
CA PRO A 193 3.93 5.46 7.37
C PRO A 193 4.79 4.96 6.21
N VAL A 194 4.22 4.14 5.34
CA VAL A 194 4.93 3.50 4.23
C VAL A 194 4.49 4.11 2.92
N LEU A 195 5.45 4.58 2.13
CA LEU A 195 5.20 4.97 0.75
C LEU A 195 5.18 3.70 -0.13
N SER A 196 3.99 3.18 -0.40
CA SER A 196 3.78 2.06 -1.32
C SER A 196 4.04 2.51 -2.76
N ILE A 197 5.02 1.88 -3.41
CA ILE A 197 5.42 2.11 -4.79
C ILE A 197 5.05 0.88 -5.61
N GLY A 198 4.17 1.06 -6.60
CA GLY A 198 3.66 -0.01 -7.46
C GLY A 198 2.17 -0.28 -7.35
N GLY A 199 1.58 0.13 -6.24
CA GLY A 199 0.14 0.00 -6.02
C GLY A 199 -0.34 -1.42 -5.79
N VAL A 200 0.49 -2.31 -5.22
CA VAL A 200 0.07 -3.66 -4.84
C VAL A 200 0.27 -3.87 -3.34
N LEU A 201 -0.73 -4.52 -2.72
CA LEU A 201 -0.70 -4.98 -1.33
C LEU A 201 -0.94 -6.50 -1.30
N LEU A 202 -0.16 -7.21 -0.51
CA LEU A 202 -0.43 -8.59 -0.09
C LEU A 202 -0.71 -8.64 1.41
N VAL A 203 -1.80 -9.27 1.78
CA VAL A 203 -2.14 -9.62 3.17
C VAL A 203 -1.81 -11.09 3.37
N GLU A 204 -0.79 -11.39 4.18
CA GLU A 204 -0.42 -12.74 4.58
C GLU A 204 -1.10 -13.09 5.91
N LEU A 205 -1.92 -14.13 5.90
CA LEU A 205 -2.66 -14.65 7.04
C LEU A 205 -1.91 -15.86 7.59
N LEU A 206 -1.33 -15.70 8.77
CA LEU A 206 -0.33 -16.61 9.34
C LEU A 206 -0.93 -17.41 10.50
N GLY A 207 -0.83 -18.73 10.40
CA GLY A 207 -1.28 -19.66 11.42
C GLY A 207 -2.81 -19.77 11.47
N ARG A 208 -3.34 -20.93 11.11
CA ARG A 208 -4.77 -21.23 11.20
C ARG A 208 -5.14 -21.58 12.64
N VAL A 209 -6.35 -21.22 13.07
CA VAL A 209 -6.80 -21.40 14.45
C VAL A 209 -8.00 -22.32 14.55
N GLN A 210 -9.00 -22.12 13.70
CA GLN A 210 -10.28 -22.81 13.79
C GLN A 210 -10.36 -23.97 12.80
N LYS A 211 -10.86 -25.11 13.30
CA LYS A 211 -11.24 -26.26 12.47
C LYS A 211 -12.72 -26.23 12.12
N GLN A 212 -13.05 -26.72 10.94
CA GLN A 212 -14.43 -27.01 10.56
C GLN A 212 -14.81 -28.41 11.03
N GLU A 213 -15.97 -28.55 11.67
CA GLU A 213 -16.44 -29.82 12.27
C GLU A 213 -16.72 -30.91 11.20
N MET A 214 -17.01 -30.53 9.96
CA MET A 214 -17.41 -31.47 8.91
C MET A 214 -16.24 -32.33 8.39
N ASP A 215 -15.05 -31.76 8.34
CA ASP A 215 -13.86 -32.35 7.72
C ASP A 215 -12.61 -32.34 8.63
N GLU A 216 -12.69 -31.71 9.81
CA GLU A 216 -11.60 -31.56 10.77
C GLU A 216 -10.36 -30.83 10.22
N LEU A 217 -10.53 -30.04 9.15
CA LEU A 217 -9.50 -29.21 8.54
C LEU A 217 -9.57 -27.78 9.04
N PHE A 218 -8.44 -27.07 8.95
CA PHE A 218 -8.32 -25.68 9.33
C PHE A 218 -8.66 -24.74 8.19
N TYR A 219 -9.45 -23.72 8.50
CA TYR A 219 -9.90 -22.69 7.56
C TYR A 219 -9.56 -21.29 8.09
N ILE A 220 -9.41 -20.34 7.16
CA ILE A 220 -9.37 -18.91 7.44
C ILE A 220 -10.45 -18.24 6.58
N CYS A 221 -11.27 -17.40 7.21
CA CYS A 221 -12.32 -16.64 6.53
C CYS A 221 -12.21 -15.15 6.88
N ILE A 222 -12.24 -14.28 5.87
CA ILE A 222 -12.09 -12.83 6.01
C ILE A 222 -13.32 -12.14 5.44
N SER A 223 -13.97 -11.29 6.22
CA SER A 223 -15.13 -10.50 5.78
C SER A 223 -14.74 -9.23 5.05
N HIS A 224 -13.74 -8.51 5.54
CA HIS A 224 -13.40 -7.20 5.01
C HIS A 224 -11.91 -6.88 5.15
N VAL A 225 -11.35 -6.23 4.14
CA VAL A 225 -10.02 -5.64 4.17
C VAL A 225 -10.09 -4.17 3.74
N GLN A 226 -9.41 -3.31 4.49
CA GLN A 226 -9.34 -1.87 4.22
C GLN A 226 -7.91 -1.38 4.36
N VAL A 227 -7.46 -0.50 3.47
CA VAL A 227 -6.15 0.16 3.56
C VAL A 227 -6.35 1.62 3.86
N VAL A 228 -5.87 2.10 4.99
CA VAL A 228 -5.98 3.51 5.38
C VAL A 228 -4.73 4.25 4.97
N GLY A 229 -4.90 5.20 4.07
CA GLY A 229 -3.80 6.00 3.57
C GLY A 229 -4.22 7.16 2.68
N GLN A 230 -3.22 7.76 2.05
CA GLN A 230 -3.37 8.87 1.13
C GLN A 230 -2.80 8.47 -0.25
N PRO A 231 -3.64 8.30 -1.28
CA PRO A 231 -3.14 8.22 -2.65
C PRO A 231 -2.56 9.58 -3.07
N LEU A 232 -1.44 9.55 -3.79
CA LEU A 232 -0.79 10.77 -4.28
C LEU A 232 -1.25 11.17 -5.70
N SER A 233 -2.11 10.36 -6.29
CA SER A 233 -2.83 10.71 -7.52
C SER A 233 -3.90 11.79 -7.23
N PRO A 234 -4.24 12.65 -8.20
CA PRO A 234 -3.72 12.72 -9.57
C PRO A 234 -2.41 13.52 -9.71
N ALA A 235 -1.92 14.17 -8.65
CA ALA A 235 -0.76 15.07 -8.73
C ALA A 235 0.55 14.33 -9.02
N PHE A 236 0.66 13.08 -8.56
CA PHE A 236 1.83 12.23 -8.77
C PHE A 236 1.46 10.89 -9.38
N ASP A 237 2.33 10.39 -10.26
CA ASP A 237 2.31 9.03 -10.78
C ASP A 237 3.75 8.51 -10.85
N ILE A 238 3.91 7.20 -11.00
CA ILE A 238 5.21 6.56 -11.09
C ILE A 238 5.27 5.61 -12.28
N LYS A 239 6.35 5.73 -13.05
CA LYS A 239 6.71 4.75 -14.08
C LYS A 239 7.87 3.93 -13.55
N ILE A 240 7.62 2.64 -13.34
CA ILE A 240 8.65 1.68 -12.93
C ILE A 240 9.29 1.14 -14.21
N HIS A 241 10.63 1.17 -14.27
CA HIS A 241 11.42 0.73 -15.40
C HIS A 241 11.98 -0.66 -15.14
N HIS A 242 11.31 -1.66 -15.71
CA HIS A 242 11.78 -3.03 -15.68
C HIS A 242 12.93 -3.24 -16.66
N PRO A 243 13.91 -4.12 -16.35
CA PRO A 243 14.06 -4.90 -15.11
C PRO A 243 14.85 -4.17 -14.00
N SER A 244 15.31 -2.93 -14.25
CA SER A 244 16.28 -2.22 -13.40
C SER A 244 15.80 -1.84 -11.99
N GLY A 245 14.50 -1.92 -11.71
CA GLY A 245 13.89 -1.45 -10.44
C GLY A 245 13.77 0.07 -10.34
N LYS A 246 14.53 0.83 -11.15
CA LYS A 246 14.47 2.29 -11.18
C LYS A 246 13.07 2.78 -11.50
N CYS A 247 12.68 3.90 -10.88
CA CYS A 247 11.38 4.50 -11.09
C CYS A 247 11.50 5.99 -11.43
N THR A 248 10.63 6.46 -12.32
CA THR A 248 10.49 7.89 -12.63
C THR A 248 9.20 8.41 -12.01
N LEU A 249 9.36 9.37 -11.10
CA LEU A 249 8.25 10.14 -10.56
C LEU A 249 7.77 11.14 -11.61
N LYS A 250 6.50 11.05 -11.97
CA LYS A 250 5.82 12.05 -12.78
C LYS A 250 5.07 12.99 -11.84
N TYR A 251 5.32 14.28 -12.02
CA TYR A 251 4.56 15.32 -11.34
C TYR A 251 3.68 16.04 -12.34
N PHE A 252 2.38 16.02 -12.08
CA PHE A 252 1.38 16.76 -12.83
C PHE A 252 0.97 17.94 -11.94
N PRO A 253 1.54 19.14 -12.18
CA PRO A 253 1.06 20.31 -11.48
C PRO A 253 -0.44 20.45 -11.76
N GLN A 254 -1.25 20.50 -10.71
CA GLN A 254 -2.63 20.96 -10.88
C GLN A 254 -2.54 22.33 -11.56
N THR A 255 -2.96 22.42 -12.83
CA THR A 255 -3.55 23.66 -13.30
C THR A 255 -4.69 23.92 -12.34
N ASP A 256 -4.67 25.07 -11.68
CA ASP A 256 -5.79 25.56 -10.88
C ASP A 256 -7.06 25.14 -11.60
N TRP A 257 -7.82 24.22 -11.00
CA TRP A 257 -9.19 24.01 -11.43
C TRP A 257 -9.88 25.30 -11.03
N CYS A 258 -9.85 26.29 -11.94
CA CYS A 258 -10.72 27.42 -11.92
C CYS A 258 -12.12 26.84 -11.82
N VAL A 259 -12.65 26.79 -10.61
CA VAL A 259 -14.09 26.82 -10.39
C VAL A 259 -14.56 28.02 -11.23
N PRO A 260 -15.47 27.85 -12.20
CA PRO A 260 -16.08 29.00 -12.84
C PRO A 260 -16.90 29.68 -11.74
N SER A 261 -16.26 30.62 -11.07
CA SER A 261 -16.90 31.49 -10.10
C SER A 261 -17.82 32.36 -10.93
N THR A 262 -19.12 32.05 -10.88
CA THR A 262 -20.13 32.93 -11.42
C THR A 262 -19.95 34.29 -10.74
N SER A 263 -19.72 35.28 -11.59
CA SER A 263 -19.43 36.69 -11.32
C SER A 263 -20.15 37.33 -10.13
N SER A 264 -19.41 38.06 -9.30
CA SER A 264 -19.43 39.55 -9.23
C SER A 264 -18.66 40.08 -7.98
N PRO A 265 -18.22 41.36 -7.96
CA PRO A 265 -16.95 41.76 -7.37
C PRO A 265 -17.07 42.43 -6.00
N THR A 266 -16.06 42.28 -5.15
CA THR A 266 -15.56 43.37 -4.30
C THR A 266 -14.17 43.04 -3.76
N ILE A 267 -13.30 44.04 -3.88
CA ILE A 267 -11.92 44.07 -3.40
C ILE A 267 -11.93 43.98 -1.88
N GLU A 268 -11.15 43.06 -1.30
CA GLU A 268 -10.31 43.38 -0.14
C GLU A 268 -9.20 42.33 0.06
N SER A 269 -8.01 42.85 0.28
CA SER A 269 -6.75 42.13 0.43
C SER A 269 -6.77 41.17 1.60
N ASN A 270 -6.33 39.93 1.41
CA ASN A 270 -5.92 39.10 2.55
C ASN A 270 -4.62 38.32 2.29
N ASN A 271 -3.73 38.44 3.26
CA ASN A 271 -2.29 38.20 3.25
C ASN A 271 -1.85 36.74 2.94
N PRO A 272 -0.70 36.55 2.25
CA PRO A 272 -0.07 35.24 2.02
C PRO A 272 0.68 34.68 3.25
N SER A 273 0.46 35.21 4.45
CA SER A 273 1.23 34.90 5.65
C SER A 273 0.77 33.63 6.37
N ARG A 274 -0.48 33.18 6.18
CA ARG A 274 -0.99 31.96 6.86
C ARG A 274 -0.45 30.66 6.27
N LEU A 275 -0.14 30.63 4.97
CA LEU A 275 0.46 29.48 4.30
C LEU A 275 1.94 29.26 4.66
N ARG A 276 2.68 30.33 4.99
CA ARG A 276 4.10 30.20 5.39
C ARG A 276 4.28 29.62 6.79
N SER A 277 3.32 29.83 7.70
CA SER A 277 3.45 29.40 9.10
C SER A 277 3.32 27.89 9.30
N LEU A 278 2.59 27.18 8.43
CA LEU A 278 2.45 25.72 8.49
C LEU A 278 3.62 24.97 7.86
N MET A 279 4.45 25.63 7.05
CA MET A 279 5.55 25.00 6.32
C MET A 279 6.84 24.81 7.16
N GLN A 280 6.90 25.31 8.39
CA GLN A 280 8.17 25.34 9.14
C GLN A 280 8.30 24.25 10.21
N SER A 281 7.19 23.71 10.75
CA SER A 281 7.27 22.75 11.88
C SER A 281 7.12 21.28 11.49
N GLY A 282 6.53 20.96 10.33
CA GLY A 282 6.31 19.58 9.87
C GLY A 282 7.32 19.07 8.83
N VAL A 283 7.89 19.96 8.03
CA VAL A 283 8.64 19.59 6.80
C VAL A 283 9.93 18.80 7.09
N ARG A 284 10.64 19.12 8.18
CA ARG A 284 11.93 18.47 8.50
C ARG A 284 11.82 16.97 8.83
N ARG A 285 10.70 16.54 9.42
CA ARG A 285 10.48 15.12 9.77
C ARG A 285 10.14 14.29 8.53
N TRP A 286 9.40 14.87 7.58
CA TRP A 286 8.97 14.19 6.37
C TRP A 286 10.02 14.19 5.26
N GLU A 287 10.84 15.23 5.18
CA GLU A 287 12.06 15.20 4.36
C GLU A 287 12.92 14.00 4.75
N GLN A 288 13.09 13.70 6.03
CA GLN A 288 13.84 12.52 6.50
C GLN A 288 13.14 11.18 6.23
N ILE A 289 11.81 11.12 6.18
CA ILE A 289 11.06 9.89 5.83
C ILE A 289 11.09 9.65 4.32
N ILE A 290 10.91 10.70 3.51
CA ILE A 290 11.09 10.62 2.06
C ILE A 290 12.55 10.27 1.75
N LEU A 291 13.51 10.94 2.39
CA LEU A 291 14.93 10.65 2.24
C LEU A 291 15.28 9.27 2.81
N GLY A 292 14.69 8.79 3.89
CA GLY A 292 14.93 7.45 4.45
C GLY A 292 14.32 6.33 3.62
N ALA A 293 13.12 6.55 3.06
CA ALA A 293 12.47 5.64 2.13
C ALA A 293 13.13 5.64 0.74
N LEU A 294 13.74 6.77 0.33
CA LEU A 294 14.46 6.89 -0.94
C LEU A 294 15.97 6.56 -0.84
N LEU A 295 16.60 6.71 0.34
CA LEU A 295 18.05 6.54 0.55
C LEU A 295 18.42 5.35 1.43
N GLY A 296 17.47 4.70 2.12
CA GLY A 296 17.73 3.58 3.03
C GLY A 296 18.44 3.99 4.31
N SER A 297 17.89 3.63 5.47
CA SER A 297 18.54 3.85 6.76
C SER A 297 19.72 2.89 6.94
N GLY A 298 20.95 3.37 6.75
CA GLY A 298 22.15 2.69 7.23
C GLY A 298 22.20 2.76 8.76
N SER A 299 22.08 1.61 9.41
CA SER A 299 22.39 1.47 10.84
C SER A 299 23.89 1.68 11.04
N VAL A 300 24.27 2.77 11.71
CA VAL A 300 25.62 2.89 12.29
C VAL A 300 25.64 1.98 13.51
N ALA A 301 26.25 0.81 13.38
CA ALA A 301 26.68 0.03 14.52
C ALA A 301 27.78 0.83 15.25
N VAL A 302 27.55 1.09 16.54
CA VAL A 302 28.57 1.55 17.46
C VAL A 302 29.17 0.27 18.03
N ASP A 303 30.36 -0.10 17.55
CA ASP A 303 31.21 -1.08 18.23
C ASP A 303 31.95 -0.35 19.37
N ASP A 304 31.83 -0.88 20.58
CA ASP A 304 32.77 -0.66 21.69
C ASP A 304 34.05 -1.48 21.48
#